data_AF-A0A833SY84-F1
#
_entry.id   AF-A0A833SY84-F1
#
_cell.length_a   1.000
_cell.length_b   1.000
_cell.length_c   1.000
_cell.angle_alpha   90.00
_cell.angle_beta   90.00
_cell.angle_gamma   90.00
#
_symmetry.space_group_name_H-M   'P 1'
#
loop_
_entity.id
_entity.type
_entity.pdbx_description
1 polymer ?
#
loop_
_entity_poly.entity_id
_entity_poly.type
_entity_poly.pdbx_seq_one_letter_code
_entity_poly.pdbx_strand_id
1 'polypeptide(L)'
;MKSVHQPVFEFVHIPKLEEWNQDAVVRWKRRWDQYVDTMRQRCVESGDRPEVATKPVKSAIERTPLQVLCLYELHKTVGDVTSEDLIALIDSKLGSAKNA
;
A
#
# COMPACT_ATOMS: atom_id res chain seq x y z
N MET A 1 -7.98 -35.61 -21.69
CA MET A 1 -7.99 -34.13 -21.73
C MET A 1 -7.43 -33.65 -20.39
N LYS A 2 -6.24 -33.04 -20.38
CA LYS A 2 -5.69 -32.47 -19.13
C LYS A 2 -6.44 -31.17 -18.87
N SER A 3 -7.18 -31.11 -17.76
CA SER A 3 -7.80 -29.87 -17.30
C SER A 3 -6.68 -28.87 -17.04
N VAL A 4 -6.52 -27.89 -17.92
CA VAL A 4 -5.66 -26.74 -17.65
C VAL A 4 -6.37 -25.98 -16.55
N HIS A 5 -5.84 -26.04 -15.33
CA HIS A 5 -6.21 -25.10 -14.28
C HIS A 5 -5.87 -23.71 -14.82
N GLN A 6 -6.87 -23.01 -15.37
CA GLN A 6 -6.74 -21.58 -15.61
C GLN A 6 -6.51 -20.97 -14.24
N PRO A 7 -5.36 -20.30 -13.99
CA PRO A 7 -5.21 -19.56 -12.76
C PRO A 7 -6.32 -18.52 -12.76
N VAL A 8 -7.19 -18.59 -11.75
CA VAL A 8 -8.16 -17.53 -11.49
C VAL A 8 -7.30 -16.29 -11.26
N PHE A 9 -7.27 -15.41 -12.26
CA PHE A 9 -6.54 -14.15 -12.17
C PHE A 9 -7.34 -13.28 -11.20
N GLU A 10 -7.16 -13.52 -9.90
CA GLU A 10 -7.81 -12.73 -8.87
C GLU A 10 -7.31 -11.30 -9.05
N PHE A 11 -8.19 -10.39 -9.47
CA PHE A 11 -7.79 -9.02 -9.73
C PHE A 11 -7.36 -8.37 -8.41
N VAL A 12 -6.06 -8.33 -8.17
CA VAL A 12 -5.49 -7.70 -6.98
C VAL A 12 -5.60 -6.20 -7.15
N HIS A 13 -6.61 -5.61 -6.52
CA HIS A 13 -6.79 -4.17 -6.52
C HIS A 13 -5.86 -3.50 -5.53
N ILE A 14 -5.36 -2.33 -5.91
CA ILE A 14 -4.59 -1.47 -5.01
C ILE A 14 -5.54 -1.03 -3.89
N PRO A 15 -5.23 -1.30 -2.62
CA PRO A 15 -6.07 -0.84 -1.53
C PRO A 15 -6.01 0.67 -1.41
N LYS A 16 -7.15 1.30 -1.13
CA LYS A 16 -7.25 2.75 -0.95
C LYS A 16 -7.33 3.10 0.53
N LEU A 17 -6.47 4.01 0.97
CA LEU A 17 -6.54 4.63 2.28
C LEU A 17 -7.43 5.86 2.17
N GLU A 18 -8.68 5.70 2.57
CA GLU A 18 -9.73 6.72 2.47
C GLU A 18 -9.80 7.61 3.73
N GLU A 19 -9.32 7.11 4.86
CA GLU A 19 -9.43 7.78 6.16
C GLU A 19 -8.16 7.58 7.00
N TRP A 20 -7.82 8.58 7.82
CA TRP A 20 -6.65 8.57 8.71
C TRP A 20 -7.00 8.26 10.18
N ASN A 21 -7.77 7.20 10.42
CA ASN A 21 -8.01 6.65 11.77
C ASN A 21 -7.29 5.31 11.98
N GLN A 22 -7.15 4.87 13.23
CA GLN A 22 -6.36 3.68 13.56
C GLN A 22 -6.85 2.43 12.81
N ASP A 23 -8.15 2.17 12.82
CA ASP A 23 -8.72 0.98 12.20
C ASP A 23 -8.58 0.98 10.68
N ALA A 24 -8.76 2.14 10.04
CA ALA A 24 -8.56 2.30 8.61
C ALA A 24 -7.10 2.02 8.21
N VAL A 25 -6.14 2.52 8.99
CA VAL A 25 -4.71 2.32 8.75
C VAL A 25 -4.29 0.86 8.96
N VAL A 26 -4.78 0.20 10.02
CA VAL A 26 -4.54 -1.24 10.26
C VAL A 26 -5.08 -2.08 9.10
N ARG A 27 -6.33 -1.85 8.70
CA ARG A 27 -6.96 -2.59 7.58
C ARG A 27 -6.23 -2.33 6.27
N TRP A 28 -5.86 -1.08 6.01
CA TRP A 28 -5.14 -0.71 4.79
C TRP A 28 -3.77 -1.37 4.74
N LYS A 29 -2.97 -1.32 5.82
CA LYS A 29 -1.63 -1.90 5.87
C LYS A 29 -1.65 -3.40 5.60
N ARG A 30 -2.60 -4.13 6.20
CA ARG A 30 -2.80 -5.56 5.93
C ARG A 30 -3.08 -5.83 4.45
N ARG A 31 -3.98 -5.06 3.83
CA ARG A 31 -4.31 -5.23 2.40
C ARG A 31 -3.15 -4.80 1.50
N TRP A 32 -2.39 -3.79 1.90
CA TRP A 32 -1.22 -3.31 1.18
C TRP A 32 -0.13 -4.39 1.16
N ASP A 33 0.17 -5.00 2.30
CA ASP A 33 1.16 -6.09 2.38
C ASP A 33 0.72 -7.30 1.55
N GLN A 34 -0.58 -7.67 1.60
CA GLN A 34 -1.15 -8.70 0.71
C GLN A 34 -1.01 -8.36 -0.77
N TYR A 35 -1.26 -7.11 -1.15
CA TYR A 35 -1.09 -6.62 -2.52
C TYR A 35 0.37 -6.74 -2.97
N VAL A 36 1.31 -6.27 -2.15
CA VAL A 36 2.75 -6.34 -2.43
C VAL A 36 3.23 -7.78 -2.56
N ASP A 37 2.82 -8.66 -1.65
CA ASP A 37 3.18 -10.08 -1.69
C ASP A 37 2.65 -10.77 -2.95
N THR A 38 1.39 -10.50 -3.31
CA THR A 38 0.80 -11.09 -4.51
C THR A 38 1.47 -10.56 -5.79
N MET A 39 1.78 -9.26 -5.85
CA MET A 39 2.52 -8.69 -6.98
C MET A 39 3.93 -9.26 -7.08
N ARG A 40 4.62 -9.43 -5.94
CA ARG A 40 5.93 -10.08 -5.90
C ARG A 40 5.87 -11.52 -6.42
N GLN A 41 4.87 -12.30 -6.02
CA GLN A 41 4.69 -13.67 -6.52
C GLN A 41 4.49 -13.72 -8.05
N ARG A 42 3.64 -12.84 -8.60
CA ARG A 42 3.41 -12.75 -10.05
C ARG A 42 4.67 -12.37 -10.82
N CYS A 43 5.49 -11.48 -10.26
CA CYS A 43 6.78 -11.11 -10.83
C CYS A 43 7.75 -12.29 -10.88
N VAL A 44 7.81 -13.10 -9.81
CA VAL A 44 8.64 -14.32 -9.79
C VAL A 44 8.18 -15.32 -10.86
N GLU A 45 6.88 -15.46 -11.09
CA GLU A 45 6.32 -16.34 -12.10
C GLU A 45 6.54 -15.83 -13.53
N SER A 46 6.53 -14.51 -13.75
CA SER A 46 6.64 -13.89 -15.08
C SER A 46 8.07 -13.49 -15.46
N GLY A 47 9.00 -13.47 -14.50
CA GLY A 47 10.37 -12.94 -14.68
C GLY A 47 10.46 -11.41 -14.67
N ASP A 48 9.39 -10.72 -14.27
CA ASP A 48 9.33 -9.26 -14.19
C ASP A 48 9.99 -8.74 -12.90
N ARG A 49 10.50 -7.50 -12.95
CA ARG A 49 11.10 -6.86 -11.78
C ARG A 49 10.00 -6.38 -10.80
N PRO A 50 10.04 -6.78 -9.52
CA PRO A 50 9.00 -6.44 -8.54
C PRO A 50 8.89 -4.94 -8.26
N GLU A 51 10.00 -4.20 -8.44
CA GLU A 51 10.04 -2.73 -8.35
C GLU A 51 9.13 -2.03 -9.38
N VAL A 52 8.87 -2.67 -10.52
CA VAL A 52 8.07 -2.10 -11.63
C VAL A 52 6.60 -2.47 -11.49
N ALA A 53 6.30 -3.63 -10.90
CA ALA A 53 4.94 -4.14 -10.79
C ALA A 53 4.14 -3.49 -9.65
N THR A 54 4.82 -3.05 -8.59
CA THR A 54 4.17 -2.45 -7.42
C THR A 54 3.93 -0.96 -7.67
N LYS A 55 2.68 -0.50 -7.52
CA LYS A 55 2.39 0.93 -7.65
C LYS A 55 2.98 1.71 -6.47
N PRO A 56 3.31 3.01 -6.64
CA PRO A 56 3.77 3.85 -5.54
C PRO A 56 2.72 3.94 -4.43
N VAL A 57 3.15 3.95 -3.17
CA VAL A 57 2.28 4.04 -1.98
C VAL A 57 1.36 5.26 -2.05
N LYS A 58 1.89 6.38 -2.58
CA LYS A 58 1.14 7.62 -2.80
C LYS A 58 -0.12 7.45 -3.66
N SER A 59 -0.13 6.48 -4.58
CA SER A 59 -1.31 6.18 -5.42
C SER A 59 -2.39 5.37 -4.69
N ALA A 60 -2.01 4.74 -3.57
CA ALA A 60 -2.86 3.92 -2.71
C ALA A 60 -3.50 4.74 -1.57
N ILE A 61 -3.28 6.05 -1.53
CA ILE A 61 -3.89 6.97 -0.57
C ILE A 61 -4.80 7.93 -1.33
N GLU A 62 -6.01 8.13 -0.82
CA GLU A 62 -6.93 9.08 -1.43
C GLU A 62 -6.44 10.52 -1.29
N ARG A 63 -6.89 11.40 -2.20
CA ARG A 63 -6.37 12.77 -2.30
C ARG A 63 -6.50 13.53 -0.99
N THR A 64 -7.66 13.43 -0.34
CA THR A 64 -7.94 14.18 0.90
C THR A 64 -7.05 13.72 2.06
N PRO A 65 -7.00 12.42 2.42
CA PRO A 65 -6.03 11.93 3.41
C PRO A 65 -4.59 12.27 3.03
N LEU A 66 -4.19 12.11 1.76
CA LEU A 66 -2.83 12.40 1.33
C LEU A 66 -2.44 13.86 1.61
N GLN A 67 -3.32 14.81 1.31
CA GLN A 67 -3.07 16.22 1.61
C GLN A 67 -2.92 16.47 3.11
N VAL A 68 -3.76 15.84 3.94
CA VAL A 68 -3.70 15.95 5.40
C VAL A 68 -2.38 15.39 5.92
N LEU A 69 -2.00 14.19 5.48
CA LEU A 69 -0.75 13.54 5.89
C LEU A 69 0.47 14.39 5.51
N CYS A 70 0.52 14.88 4.28
CA CYS A 70 1.63 15.69 3.81
C CYS A 70 1.77 16.99 4.62
N LEU A 71 0.66 17.71 4.82
CA LEU A 71 0.69 19.04 5.44
C LEU A 71 0.85 18.99 6.96
N TYR A 72 0.09 18.13 7.63
CA TYR A 72 -0.04 18.16 9.10
C TYR A 72 0.87 17.16 9.80
N GLU A 73 1.17 16.03 9.18
CA GLU A 73 1.98 14.98 9.82
C GLU A 73 3.45 15.04 9.36
N LEU A 74 3.67 15.27 8.06
CA LEU A 74 5.01 15.29 7.46
C LEU A 74 5.59 16.70 7.29
N HIS A 75 4.75 17.74 7.34
CA HIS A 75 5.11 19.13 7.07
C HIS A 75 5.85 19.33 5.73
N LYS A 76 5.43 18.59 4.69
CA LYS A 76 5.99 18.63 3.34
C LYS A 76 4.88 18.88 2.32
N THR A 77 5.24 19.40 1.14
CA THR A 77 4.28 19.46 0.04
C THR A 77 4.00 18.06 -0.51
N VAL A 78 2.85 17.87 -1.17
CA VAL A 78 2.57 16.60 -1.85
C VAL A 78 3.69 16.26 -2.85
N GLY A 79 4.33 17.24 -3.50
CA GLY A 79 5.43 16.99 -4.44
C GLY A 79 6.66 16.36 -3.81
N ASP A 80 7.02 16.82 -2.61
CA ASP A 80 8.27 16.46 -1.93
C ASP A 80 8.18 15.17 -1.09
N VAL A 81 6.95 14.68 -0.86
CA VAL A 81 6.71 13.45 -0.07
C VAL A 81 7.01 12.20 -0.89
N THR A 82 7.89 11.37 -0.36
CA THR A 82 8.28 10.08 -0.94
C THR A 82 7.35 8.95 -0.46
N SER A 83 7.41 7.79 -1.12
CA SER A 83 6.69 6.60 -0.63
C SER A 83 7.25 6.11 0.71
N GLU A 84 8.54 6.31 0.97
CA GLU A 84 9.21 5.93 2.21
C GLU A 84 8.73 6.79 3.38
N ASP A 85 8.59 8.11 3.18
CA ASP A 85 8.01 9.02 4.19
C ASP A 85 6.60 8.55 4.62
N LEU A 86 5.77 8.18 3.64
CA LEU A 86 4.40 7.72 3.89
C LEU A 86 4.36 6.39 4.65
N ILE A 87 5.22 5.44 4.29
CA ILE A 87 5.31 4.15 4.99
C ILE A 87 5.81 4.35 6.42
N ALA A 88 6.85 5.17 6.62
CA ALA A 88 7.37 5.46 7.96
C ALA A 88 6.31 6.11 8.86
N LEU A 89 5.50 7.02 8.31
CA LEU A 89 4.38 7.63 9.03
C LEU A 89 3.31 6.60 9.42
N ILE A 90 2.95 5.71 8.49
CA ILE A 90 1.97 4.64 8.72
C ILE A 90 2.47 3.69 9.80
N ASP A 91 3.73 3.26 9.71
CA ASP A 91 4.34 2.36 10.69
C ASP A 91 4.45 3.03 12.07
N SER A 92 4.75 4.33 12.13
CA SER A 92 4.73 5.11 13.38
C SER A 92 3.35 5.14 14.03
N LYS A 93 2.29 5.39 13.25
CA LYS A 93 0.90 5.36 13.74
C LYS A 93 0.49 3.97 14.25
N LEU A 94 0.93 2.91 13.58
CA LEU A 94 0.68 1.53 14.00
C LEU A 94 1.51 1.15 15.25
N GLY A 95 2.73 1.66 15.37
CA GLY A 95 3.61 1.46 16.53
C GLY A 95 3.10 2.18 17.78
N SER A 96 2.51 3.37 17.64
CA SER A 96 1.91 4.11 18.76
C SER A 96 0.79 3.34 19.45
N ALA A 97 0.00 2.55 18.70
CA ALA A 97 -1.06 1.72 19.25
C ALA A 97 -0.59 0.47 20.01
N LYS A 98 0.70 0.13 19.99
CA LYS A 98 1.26 -0.98 20.79
C LYS A 98 1.58 -0.60 22.24
N ASN A 99 1.42 0.67 22.62
CA ASN A 99 1.77 1.19 23.95
C ASN A 99 0.56 1.70 24.76
N ALA A 100 -0.60 1.05 24.64
CA ALA A 100 -1.81 1.36 25.43
C ALA A 100 -2.37 0.11 26.10
#